data_AF-A0A9E1JC76-F1
#
_entry.id   AF-A0A9E1JC76-F1
#
_cell.length_a   1.000
_cell.length_b   1.000
_cell.length_c   1.000
_cell.angle_alpha   90.00
_cell.angle_beta   90.00
_cell.angle_gamma   90.00
#
_symmetry.space_group_name_H-M   'P 1'
#
loop_
_entity.id
_entity.type
_entity.pdbx_description
1 polymer ?
#
loop_
_entity_poly.entity_id
_entity_poly.type
_entity_poly.pdbx_seq_one_letter_code
_entity_poly.pdbx_strand_id
1 'polypeptide(L)' 'MNRFSRLLGEFSRNSQKAKLAQQLNKKVEAPEANANGTSGYLIKEGKNAGKVLKHLKTDRSKL' A
#
# COMPACT_ATOMS: atom_id res chain seq x y z
N MET A 1 18.16 -40.97 10.61
CA MET A 1 17.16 -39.97 11.05
C MET A 1 15.79 -40.63 11.18
N ASN A 2 15.20 -40.62 12.37
CA ASN A 2 13.88 -41.20 12.60
C ASN A 2 12.76 -40.28 12.06
N ARG A 3 11.54 -40.82 11.90
CA ARG A 3 10.38 -40.09 11.35
C ARG A 3 10.07 -38.80 12.14
N PHE A 4 10.23 -38.84 13.46
CA PHE A 4 9.95 -37.71 14.34
C PHE A 4 10.98 -36.58 14.19
N SER A 5 12.27 -36.90 14.05
CA SER A 5 13.32 -35.92 13.77
C SER A 5 13.09 -35.22 12.43
N ARG A 6 12.59 -35.95 11.43
CA ARG A 6 12.25 -35.36 10.13
C ARG A 6 11.08 -34.39 10.25
N LEU A 7 9.99 -34.81 10.91
CA LEU A 7 8.80 -33.99 11.15
C LEU A 7 9.16 -32.70 11.91
N LEU A 8 9.97 -32.82 12.96
CA LEU A 8 10.43 -31.66 13.73
C LEU A 8 11.27 -30.72 12.89
N GLY A 9 12.21 -31.25 12.09
CA GLY A 9 13.03 -30.44 11.19
C GLY A 9 12.20 -29.71 10.12
N GLU A 10 11.18 -30.35 9.57
CA GLU A 10 10.24 -29.73 8.62
C GLU A 10 9.41 -28.63 9.27
N PHE A 11 8.85 -28.89 10.46
CA PHE A 11 8.11 -27.90 11.23
C PHE A 11 8.96 -26.67 11.55
N SER A 12 10.18 -26.87 12.06
CA SER A 12 11.12 -25.78 12.38
C SER A 12 11.52 -24.98 11.14
N ARG A 13 11.65 -25.60 9.96
CA ARG A 13 11.92 -24.87 8.72
C ARG A 13 10.71 -24.07 8.26
N ASN A 14 9.51 -24.64 8.33
CA ASN A 14 8.29 -23.97 7.92
C ASN A 14 7.95 -22.78 8.82
N SER A 15 8.14 -22.89 10.14
CA SER A 15 7.92 -21.78 11.07
C SER A 15 8.89 -20.61 10.82
N GLN A 16 10.16 -20.91 10.51
CA GLN A 16 11.15 -19.90 10.15
C GLN A 16 10.80 -19.20 8.84
N LYS A 17 10.37 -19.95 7.81
CA LYS A 17 9.89 -19.38 6.54
C LYS A 17 8.69 -18.47 6.75
N ALA A 18 7.71 -18.89 7.55
CA ALA A 18 6.53 -18.10 7.85
C ALA A 18 6.89 -16.79 8.58
N LYS A 19 7.79 -16.86 9.58
CA LYS A 19 8.28 -15.67 10.30
C LYS A 19 9.02 -14.71 9.37
N LEU A 20 9.85 -15.22 8.47
CA LEU A 20 10.54 -14.42 7.47
C LEU A 20 9.56 -13.72 6.54
N ALA A 21 8.59 -14.45 5.97
CA ALA A 21 7.57 -13.88 5.09
C ALA A 21 6.76 -12.77 5.78
N GLN A 22 6.37 -12.95 7.06
CA GLN A 22 5.71 -11.91 7.84
C GLN A 22 6.58 -10.66 8.02
N GLN A 23 7.88 -10.83 8.29
CA GLN A 23 8.80 -9.72 8.43
C GLN A 23 9.01 -8.96 7.12
N LEU A 24 9.13 -9.66 5.99
CA LEU A 24 9.20 -9.02 4.67
C LEU A 24 7.91 -8.25 4.39
N ASN A 25 6.74 -8.87 4.54
CA ASN A 25 5.45 -8.21 4.29
C ASN A 25 5.21 -6.99 5.20
N LYS A 26 5.71 -7.00 6.44
CA LYS A 26 5.64 -5.83 7.33
C LYS A 26 6.59 -4.70 6.90
N LYS A 27 7.69 -5.03 6.24
CA LYS A 27 8.69 -4.08 5.73
C LYS A 27 8.44 -3.62 4.29
N VAL A 28 7.47 -4.20 3.59
CA VAL A 28 7.00 -3.65 2.31
C VAL A 28 6.24 -2.39 2.66
N GLU A 29 6.95 -1.27 2.67
CA GLU A 29 6.32 0.04 2.54
C GLU A 29 5.51 0.00 1.25
N ALA A 30 4.21 0.28 1.36
CA ALA A 30 3.39 0.41 0.18
C ALA A 30 4.07 1.43 -0.74
N PRO A 31 4.20 1.17 -2.04
CA PRO A 31 4.71 2.18 -2.95
C PRO A 31 3.89 3.44 -2.72
N GLU A 32 4.56 4.56 -2.45
CA GLU A 32 3.96 5.86 -2.23
C GLU A 32 3.02 6.13 -3.41
N ALA A 33 1.72 5.86 -3.23
CA ALA A 33 0.71 6.02 -4.27
C ALA A 33 0.62 7.49 -4.73
N ASN A 34 1.23 8.40 -3.98
CA ASN A 34 1.25 9.84 -4.18
C ASN A 34 2.67 10.41 -4.21
N ALA A 35 3.66 9.69 -4.77
CA ALA A 35 5.05 10.13 -4.91
C ALA A 35 5.23 11.37 -5.83
N ASN A 36 4.63 12.52 -5.48
CA ASN A 36 4.56 13.81 -6.19
C ASN A 36 3.33 14.05 -7.09
N GLY A 37 2.12 13.78 -6.61
CA GLY A 37 0.92 14.18 -7.37
C GLY A 37 -0.34 14.19 -6.53
N THR A 38 -0.67 15.33 -5.92
CA THR A 38 -2.04 15.59 -5.48
C THR A 38 -2.99 15.32 -6.66
N SER A 39 -4.02 14.50 -6.45
CA SER A 39 -5.02 14.12 -7.48
C SER A 39 -5.97 15.27 -7.87
N GLY A 40 -5.50 16.51 -7.82
CA GLY A 40 -6.28 17.70 -8.16
C GLY A 40 -5.43 18.92 -8.48
N TYR A 41 -5.97 19.80 -9.31
CA TYR A 41 -5.34 21.07 -9.65
C TYR A 41 -5.29 21.98 -8.40
N LEU A 42 -4.08 22.32 -7.95
CA LEU A 42 -3.86 23.34 -6.92
C LEU A 42 -4.04 24.73 -7.54
N ILE A 43 -4.93 25.53 -6.98
CA ILE A 43 -5.04 26.94 -7.34
C ILE A 43 -3.82 27.66 -6.75
N LYS A 44 -2.96 28.22 -7.61
CA LYS A 44 -1.70 28.88 -7.20
C LYS A 44 -1.90 30.32 -6.72
N GLU A 45 -2.89 31.05 -7.24
CA GLU A 45 -3.04 32.49 -6.98
C GLU A 45 -4.52 32.90 -6.79
N GLY A 46 -4.74 34.00 -6.05
CA GLY A 46 -6.07 34.59 -5.79
C GLY A 46 -6.71 34.20 -4.43
N LYS A 47 -7.94 34.66 -4.18
CA LYS A 47 -8.69 34.45 -2.91
C LYS A 47 -8.86 32.97 -2.51
N ASN A 48 -8.68 32.04 -3.45
CA ASN A 48 -8.80 30.60 -3.25
C ASN A 48 -7.46 29.85 -3.46
N ALA A 49 -6.32 30.55 -3.42
CA ALA A 49 -5.00 29.94 -3.48
C ALA A 49 -4.84 28.89 -2.36
N GLY A 50 -4.25 27.74 -2.69
CA GLY A 50 -4.06 26.61 -1.77
C GLY A 50 -5.26 25.67 -1.62
N LYS A 51 -6.40 25.97 -2.24
CA LYS A 51 -7.55 25.04 -2.30
C LYS A 51 -7.44 24.11 -3.52
N VAL A 52 -7.75 22.84 -3.31
CA VAL A 52 -7.85 21.83 -4.37
C VAL A 52 -9.22 21.98 -5.05
N LEU A 53 -9.26 22.20 -6.37
CA LEU A 53 -10.49 22.11 -7.14
C LEU A 53 -11.04 20.68 -7.01
N LYS A 54 -12.22 20.52 -6.40
CA LYS A 54 -12.97 19.24 -6.38
C LYS A 54 -12.96 18.65 -7.80
N HIS A 55 -12.80 17.33 -7.91
CA HIS A 55 -12.91 16.60 -9.18
C HIS A 55 -14.08 17.15 -9.99
N LEU A 56 -13.82 17.57 -11.23
CA LEU A 56 -14.85 17.96 -12.21
C LEU A 56 -15.71 16.73 -12.52
N LYS A 57 -16.59 16.32 -11.62
CA LYS A 57 -17.68 15.41 -11.98
C LYS A 57 -18.74 16.27 -12.65
N THR A 58 -18.87 16.09 -13.96
CA THR A 58 -20.03 16.58 -14.70
C THR A 58 -21.25 15.77 -14.24
N ASP A 59 -22.20 16.42 -13.55
CA ASP A 59 -23.48 15.79 -13.27
C ASP A 59 -24.21 15.53 -14.59
N ARG A 60 -24.50 14.25 -14.85
CA ARG A 60 -25.13 13.76 -16.07
C ARG A 60 -26.60 14.17 -16.23
N SER A 61 -27.13 15.01 -15.32
CA SER A 61 -28.54 15.45 -15.30
C SER A 61 -28.79 16.77 -16.03
N LYS A 62 -27.77 17.37 -16.67
CA LYS A 62 -27.90 18.55 -17.54
C LYS A 62 -27.37 18.29 -18.95
N LEU A 63 -27.86 17.21 -19.57
CA LEU A 63 -27.80 17.01 -21.03
C LEU A 63 -29.21 17.19 -21.59
#